data_AF-A0A3B1CES6-F1
#
_entry.id   AF-A0A3B1CES6-F1
#
_cell.length_a   1.000
_cell.length_b   1.000
_cell.length_c   1.000
_cell.angle_alpha   90.00
_cell.angle_beta   90.00
_cell.angle_gamma   90.00
#
_symmetry.space_group_name_H-M   'P 1'
#
loop_
_entity.id
_entity.type
_entity.pdbx_description
1 polymer ?
#
loop_
_entity_poly.entity_id
_entity_poly.type
_entity_poly.pdbx_seq_one_letter_code
_entity_poly.pdbx_strand_id
1 'polypeptide(L)'
;MKAKVILVVCLVAIAGYTVYNSYMTGGPETDEKNVRTSFNSMTLSIASKSKVAVQTFLSPTFSDRKVTRDDLVKILTMNRDQYSAKIESIKTKGDLASIFYTRTESRGEDNQAVTTKIAGETWIRDGKNPVMWRLHKLAPNDRWFRVAELPKKIKKAVATKNGSDEPGGAEKSRFKFASLKAGEKYSPAGKRDPFKSLIAFELDLGSNLPEVCDQGRPRDLLEGYDLASLKLSGVIQVAGGSLALIETPDGKGYTVRPGMYLGKSCGKIKEIERHFVIVEEQIRETGVRGVYFNTVETSIKLRPEEG
;
A
#
# COMPACT_ATOMS: atom_id res chain seq x y z
N MET A 1 -46.35 -40.55 1.34
CA MET A 1 -45.31 -40.48 2.40
C MET A 1 -45.85 -39.64 3.55
N LYS A 2 -45.79 -40.13 4.80
CA LYS A 2 -46.42 -39.47 5.96
C LYS A 2 -45.70 -38.14 6.28
N ALA A 3 -46.45 -37.08 6.59
CA ALA A 3 -45.93 -35.71 6.80
C ALA A 3 -44.75 -35.61 7.80
N LYS A 4 -44.70 -36.50 8.81
CA LYS A 4 -43.57 -36.58 9.75
C LYS A 4 -42.24 -36.97 9.10
N VAL A 5 -42.25 -37.75 8.02
CA VAL A 5 -41.03 -38.15 7.29
C VAL A 5 -40.49 -36.98 6.47
N ILE A 6 -41.36 -36.16 5.88
CA ILE A 6 -40.96 -34.98 5.11
C ILE A 6 -40.29 -33.93 6.01
N LEU A 7 -40.83 -33.71 7.21
CA LEU A 7 -40.30 -32.73 8.16
C LEU A 7 -38.93 -33.15 8.71
N VAL A 8 -38.72 -34.45 8.96
CA VAL A 8 -37.41 -34.99 9.38
C VAL A 8 -36.37 -34.88 8.26
N VAL A 9 -36.74 -35.18 7.01
CA VAL A 9 -35.83 -35.04 5.86
C VAL A 9 -35.45 -33.56 5.62
N CYS A 10 -36.40 -32.64 5.75
CA CYS A 10 -36.12 -31.20 5.64
C CYS A 10 -35.21 -30.70 6.78
N LEU A 11 -35.41 -31.15 8.03
CA LEU A 11 -34.55 -30.75 9.14
C LEU A 11 -33.13 -31.30 9.02
N VAL A 12 -32.98 -32.54 8.55
CA VAL A 12 -31.65 -33.13 8.27
C VAL A 12 -30.96 -32.42 7.10
N ALA A 13 -31.72 -32.03 6.07
CA ALA A 13 -31.18 -31.24 4.95
C ALA A 13 -30.76 -29.83 5.39
N ILE A 14 -31.54 -29.16 6.24
CA ILE A 14 -31.19 -27.83 6.79
C ILE A 14 -29.99 -27.94 7.73
N ALA A 15 -29.95 -28.93 8.62
CA ALA A 15 -28.81 -29.18 9.50
C ALA A 15 -27.54 -29.52 8.70
N GLY A 16 -27.66 -30.38 7.69
CA GLY A 16 -26.59 -30.72 6.76
C GLY A 16 -26.10 -29.50 5.97
N TYR A 17 -27.01 -28.62 5.54
CA TYR A 17 -26.67 -27.38 4.85
C TYR A 17 -25.97 -26.35 5.77
N THR A 18 -26.44 -26.21 7.02
CA THR A 18 -25.80 -25.32 8.01
C THR A 18 -24.42 -25.83 8.42
N VAL A 19 -24.27 -27.15 8.59
CA VAL A 19 -22.99 -27.77 8.93
C VAL A 19 -22.03 -27.69 7.73
N TYR A 20 -22.50 -27.95 6.52
CA TYR A 20 -21.71 -27.81 5.29
C TYR A 20 -21.19 -26.38 5.08
N ASN A 21 -22.02 -25.35 5.30
CA ASN A 21 -21.56 -23.97 5.24
C ASN A 21 -20.53 -23.64 6.34
N SER A 22 -20.69 -24.18 7.56
CA SER A 22 -19.75 -23.93 8.66
C SER A 22 -18.36 -24.53 8.45
N TYR A 23 -18.23 -25.60 7.66
CA TYR A 23 -16.94 -26.19 7.27
C TYR A 23 -16.34 -25.56 6.00
N MET A 24 -17.14 -24.89 5.18
CA MET A 24 -16.67 -24.20 3.96
C MET A 24 -16.22 -22.75 4.23
N THR A 25 -16.72 -22.12 5.29
CA THR A 25 -16.22 -20.82 5.75
C THR A 25 -15.16 -21.05 6.82
N GLY A 26 -13.91 -21.21 6.40
CA GLY A 26 -12.80 -21.11 7.34
C GLY A 26 -12.89 -19.79 8.11
N GLY A 27 -12.54 -19.80 9.41
CA GLY A 27 -12.51 -18.58 10.23
C GLY A 27 -11.53 -17.52 9.69
N PRO A 28 -11.55 -16.29 10.23
CA PRO A 28 -10.77 -15.15 9.72
C PRO A 28 -9.26 -15.43 9.58
N GLU A 29 -8.68 -16.21 10.50
CA GLU A 29 -7.27 -16.60 10.49
C GLU A 29 -6.94 -17.55 9.31
N THR A 30 -7.85 -18.45 8.97
CA THR A 30 -7.70 -19.34 7.81
C THR A 30 -7.91 -18.60 6.48
N ASP A 31 -8.79 -17.59 6.48
CA ASP A 31 -9.01 -16.74 5.31
C ASP A 31 -7.79 -15.89 4.99
N GLU A 32 -7.20 -15.23 5.99
CA GLU A 32 -5.97 -14.45 5.78
C GLU A 32 -4.85 -15.34 5.21
N LYS A 33 -4.68 -16.55 5.75
CA LYS A 33 -3.70 -17.52 5.25
C LYS A 33 -3.94 -17.91 3.79
N ASN A 34 -5.20 -18.14 3.42
CA ASN A 34 -5.59 -18.50 2.06
C ASN A 34 -5.40 -17.34 1.08
N VAL A 35 -5.72 -16.11 1.50
CA VAL A 35 -5.46 -14.87 0.75
C VAL A 35 -3.95 -14.72 0.52
N ARG A 36 -3.14 -14.85 1.57
CA ARG A 36 -1.67 -14.73 1.50
C ARG A 36 -1.07 -15.77 0.57
N THR A 37 -1.52 -17.02 0.66
CA THR A 37 -1.10 -18.10 -0.25
C THR A 37 -1.43 -17.75 -1.70
N SER A 38 -2.67 -17.35 -1.98
CA SER A 38 -3.11 -16.99 -3.34
C SER A 38 -2.34 -15.78 -3.90
N PHE A 39 -2.10 -14.76 -3.07
CA PHE A 39 -1.32 -13.58 -3.42
C PHE A 39 0.14 -13.92 -3.74
N ASN A 40 0.77 -14.75 -2.92
CA ASN A 40 2.16 -15.20 -3.15
C ASN A 40 2.25 -16.02 -4.44
N SER A 41 1.29 -16.91 -4.70
CA SER A 41 1.23 -17.68 -5.96
C SER A 41 1.03 -16.77 -7.18
N MET A 42 0.19 -15.74 -7.09
CA MET A 42 0.05 -14.73 -8.14
C MET A 42 1.35 -13.96 -8.37
N THR A 43 2.03 -13.56 -7.30
CA THR A 43 3.33 -12.87 -7.36
C THR A 43 4.38 -13.72 -8.09
N LEU A 44 4.47 -15.00 -7.78
CA LEU A 44 5.34 -15.96 -8.48
C LEU A 44 4.93 -16.15 -9.94
N SER A 45 3.63 -16.16 -10.24
CA SER A 45 3.10 -16.27 -11.60
C SER A 45 3.48 -15.07 -12.46
N ILE A 46 3.46 -13.87 -11.89
CA ILE A 46 3.91 -12.63 -12.52
C ILE A 46 5.43 -12.65 -12.75
N ALA A 47 6.20 -13.01 -11.72
CA ALA A 47 7.66 -13.09 -11.82
C ALA A 47 8.13 -14.12 -12.87
N SER A 48 7.43 -15.26 -12.95
CA SER A 48 7.68 -16.32 -13.95
C SER A 48 7.06 -16.04 -15.32
N LYS A 49 6.32 -14.94 -15.49
CA LYS A 49 5.70 -14.51 -16.76
C LYS A 49 4.69 -15.54 -17.32
N SER A 50 4.10 -16.36 -16.45
CA SER A 50 3.17 -17.42 -16.85
C SER A 50 1.76 -16.87 -17.05
N LYS A 51 1.36 -16.71 -18.32
CA LYS A 51 0.02 -16.23 -18.68
C LYS A 51 -1.11 -17.08 -18.11
N VAL A 52 -0.97 -18.40 -18.17
CA VAL A 52 -1.97 -19.34 -17.67
C VAL A 52 -2.11 -19.22 -16.15
N ALA A 53 -0.99 -19.16 -15.42
CA ALA A 53 -1.01 -19.05 -13.97
C ALA A 53 -1.56 -17.68 -13.50
N VAL A 54 -1.19 -16.59 -14.17
CA VAL A 54 -1.76 -15.25 -13.91
C VAL A 54 -3.27 -15.25 -14.11
N GLN A 55 -3.77 -15.86 -15.18
CA GLN A 55 -5.22 -15.95 -15.43
C GLN A 55 -5.97 -16.71 -14.32
N THR A 56 -5.34 -17.72 -13.71
CA THR A 56 -5.89 -18.46 -12.57
C THR A 56 -6.12 -17.56 -11.36
N PHE A 57 -5.29 -16.56 -11.10
CA PHE A 57 -5.46 -15.69 -9.94
C PHE A 57 -6.24 -14.40 -10.22
N LEU A 58 -6.72 -14.20 -11.45
CA LEU A 58 -7.68 -13.13 -11.76
C LEU A 58 -9.11 -13.64 -11.62
N SER A 59 -9.98 -12.86 -10.97
CA SER A 59 -11.40 -13.20 -10.81
C SER A 59 -12.16 -13.08 -12.13
N PRO A 60 -12.99 -14.06 -12.55
CA PRO A 60 -13.79 -13.95 -13.78
C PRO A 60 -14.64 -12.66 -13.84
N THR A 61 -15.02 -12.13 -12.68
CA THR A 61 -15.75 -10.87 -12.52
C THR A 61 -14.86 -9.66 -12.26
N PHE A 62 -13.56 -9.73 -12.62
CA PHE A 62 -12.61 -8.64 -12.45
C PHE A 62 -13.16 -7.32 -13.04
N SER A 63 -13.09 -6.25 -12.26
CA SER A 63 -13.65 -4.95 -12.60
C SER A 63 -12.68 -3.83 -12.24
N ASP A 64 -12.30 -3.03 -13.24
CA ASP A 64 -11.58 -1.77 -13.07
C ASP A 64 -12.15 -0.69 -13.99
N ARG A 65 -11.92 0.59 -13.66
CA ARG A 65 -12.43 1.73 -14.42
C ARG A 65 -11.78 1.87 -15.80
N LYS A 66 -10.51 1.49 -15.96
CA LYS A 66 -9.74 1.75 -17.19
C LYS A 66 -9.03 0.53 -17.77
N VAL A 67 -9.04 -0.59 -17.07
CA VAL A 67 -8.24 -1.77 -17.43
C VAL A 67 -9.14 -2.97 -17.59
N THR A 68 -9.09 -3.60 -18.77
CA THR A 68 -9.80 -4.86 -18.98
C THR A 68 -9.02 -6.02 -18.36
N ARG A 69 -9.69 -7.13 -18.08
CA ARG A 69 -9.04 -8.35 -17.57
C ARG A 69 -7.93 -8.81 -18.52
N ASP A 70 -8.17 -8.80 -19.83
CA ASP A 70 -7.20 -9.25 -20.82
C ASP A 70 -5.98 -8.32 -20.94
N ASP A 71 -6.20 -7.01 -20.83
CA ASP A 71 -5.10 -6.05 -20.82
C ASP A 71 -4.28 -6.18 -19.55
N LEU A 72 -4.92 -6.40 -18.40
CA LEU A 72 -4.21 -6.67 -17.16
C LEU A 72 -3.33 -7.92 -17.28
N VAL A 73 -3.83 -9.01 -17.87
CA VAL A 73 -3.02 -10.21 -18.13
C VAL A 73 -1.79 -9.86 -18.96
N LYS A 74 -1.95 -9.12 -20.07
CA LYS A 74 -0.82 -8.72 -20.93
C LYS A 74 0.21 -7.91 -20.16
N ILE A 75 -0.24 -6.94 -19.36
CA ILE A 75 0.64 -6.08 -18.56
C ILE A 75 1.38 -6.92 -17.52
N LEU A 76 0.68 -7.79 -16.78
CA LEU A 76 1.28 -8.64 -15.75
C LEU A 76 2.28 -9.65 -16.33
N THR A 77 2.11 -10.09 -17.57
CA THR A 77 3.05 -11.00 -18.25
C THR A 77 4.12 -10.31 -19.09
N MET A 78 4.20 -8.97 -19.06
CA MET A 78 5.21 -8.24 -19.84
C MET A 78 6.63 -8.63 -19.39
N ASN A 79 7.59 -8.55 -20.32
CA ASN A 79 8.98 -8.82 -19.99
C ASN A 79 9.49 -7.78 -18.99
N ARG A 80 10.03 -8.28 -17.88
CA ARG A 80 10.60 -7.53 -16.76
C ARG A 80 11.71 -8.39 -16.15
N ASP A 81 12.69 -7.74 -15.55
CA ASP A 81 13.86 -8.43 -15.00
C ASP A 81 13.68 -8.69 -13.51
N GLN A 82 12.92 -7.84 -12.82
CA GLN A 82 12.62 -8.00 -11.41
C GLN A 82 11.14 -7.77 -11.14
N TYR A 83 10.57 -8.63 -10.30
CA TYR A 83 9.24 -8.46 -9.71
C TYR A 83 9.20 -9.13 -8.35
N SER A 84 8.86 -8.37 -7.33
CA SER A 84 8.55 -8.87 -5.99
C SER A 84 7.41 -8.07 -5.39
N ALA A 85 6.64 -8.73 -4.54
CA ALA A 85 5.57 -8.09 -3.79
C ALA A 85 5.57 -8.65 -2.35
N LYS A 86 5.55 -7.75 -1.37
CA LYS A 86 5.58 -8.08 0.05
C LYS A 86 4.34 -7.52 0.74
N ILE A 87 3.49 -8.40 1.26
CA ILE A 87 2.29 -8.03 2.00
C ILE A 87 2.68 -7.35 3.31
N GLU A 88 2.05 -6.21 3.58
CA GLU A 88 2.13 -5.45 4.83
C GLU A 88 0.95 -5.80 5.75
N SER A 89 -0.27 -5.77 5.21
CA SER A 89 -1.48 -6.19 5.95
C SER A 89 -2.58 -6.70 5.02
N ILE A 90 -3.49 -7.49 5.59
CA ILE A 90 -4.68 -8.02 4.91
C ILE A 90 -5.88 -7.70 5.79
N LYS A 91 -6.96 -7.20 5.19
CA LYS A 91 -8.25 -6.99 5.86
C LYS A 91 -9.31 -7.84 5.17
N THR A 92 -9.86 -8.85 5.85
CA THR A 92 -10.92 -9.72 5.33
C THR A 92 -12.29 -9.25 5.80
N LYS A 93 -13.30 -9.36 4.94
CA LYS A 93 -14.70 -9.06 5.21
C LYS A 93 -15.59 -9.98 4.38
N GLY A 94 -16.01 -11.10 4.97
CA GLY A 94 -16.76 -12.14 4.25
C GLY A 94 -15.91 -12.70 3.10
N ASP A 95 -16.46 -12.72 1.89
CA ASP A 95 -15.78 -13.21 0.68
C ASP A 95 -14.86 -12.17 0.02
N LEU A 96 -14.62 -11.02 0.65
CA LEU A 96 -13.74 -9.97 0.15
C LEU A 96 -12.52 -9.78 1.06
N ALA A 97 -11.37 -9.52 0.45
CA ALA A 97 -10.14 -9.19 1.13
C ALA A 97 -9.52 -7.94 0.51
N SER A 98 -9.00 -7.04 1.34
CA SER A 98 -8.20 -5.89 0.93
C SER A 98 -6.76 -6.11 1.34
N ILE A 99 -5.85 -6.13 0.36
CA ILE A 99 -4.42 -6.38 0.58
C ILE A 99 -3.65 -5.06 0.45
N PHE A 100 -2.79 -4.82 1.41
CA PHE A 100 -1.85 -3.70 1.45
C PHE A 100 -0.44 -4.28 1.35
N TYR A 101 0.33 -3.88 0.34
CA TYR A 101 1.62 -4.48 0.04
C TYR A 101 2.58 -3.51 -0.62
N THR A 102 3.87 -3.76 -0.48
CA THR A 102 4.91 -3.07 -1.25
C THR A 102 5.30 -3.92 -2.45
N ARG A 103 5.27 -3.34 -3.66
CA ARG A 103 5.69 -3.97 -4.92
C ARG A 103 6.98 -3.36 -5.42
N THR A 104 7.96 -4.17 -5.74
CA THR A 104 9.20 -3.74 -6.40
C THR A 104 9.29 -4.41 -7.75
N GLU A 105 9.41 -3.63 -8.83
CA GLU A 105 9.52 -4.19 -10.18
C GLU A 105 10.39 -3.32 -11.09
N SER A 106 11.14 -3.94 -11.99
CA SER A 106 11.81 -3.21 -13.07
C SER A 106 10.85 -3.02 -14.23
N ARG A 107 10.76 -1.79 -14.74
CA ARG A 107 9.84 -1.40 -15.81
C ARG A 107 10.62 -0.76 -16.94
N GLY A 108 10.46 -1.24 -18.17
CA GLY A 108 11.11 -0.68 -19.37
C GLY A 108 12.58 -1.08 -19.54
N GLU A 109 13.24 -0.52 -20.55
CA GLU A 109 14.64 -0.86 -20.92
C GLU A 109 15.67 -0.43 -19.88
N ASP A 110 15.39 0.61 -19.09
CA ASP A 110 16.33 1.21 -18.13
C ASP A 110 16.62 0.30 -16.91
N ASN A 111 15.89 -0.80 -16.78
CA ASN A 111 16.06 -1.87 -15.80
C ASN A 111 16.09 -1.44 -14.31
N GLN A 112 15.73 -0.19 -14.01
CA GLN A 112 15.68 0.33 -12.66
C GLN A 112 14.45 -0.23 -11.93
N ALA A 113 14.69 -0.84 -10.77
CA ALA A 113 13.63 -1.33 -9.90
C ALA A 113 12.90 -0.16 -9.24
N VAL A 114 11.59 -0.08 -9.45
CA VAL A 114 10.70 0.90 -8.82
C VAL A 114 9.91 0.22 -7.72
N THR A 115 9.98 0.78 -6.52
CA THR A 115 9.22 0.34 -5.36
C THR A 115 7.97 1.20 -5.19
N THR A 116 6.79 0.58 -5.13
CA THR A 116 5.48 1.23 -5.02
C THR A 116 4.69 0.61 -3.88
N LYS A 117 4.11 1.43 -3.00
CA LYS A 117 3.13 0.97 -2.00
C LYS A 117 1.75 0.85 -2.64
N ILE A 118 1.13 -0.31 -2.52
CA ILE A 118 -0.19 -0.63 -3.06
C ILE A 118 -1.17 -0.73 -1.89
N ALA A 119 -2.21 0.11 -1.90
CA ALA A 119 -3.11 0.28 -0.77
C ALA A 119 -4.52 -0.19 -1.11
N GLY A 120 -4.91 -1.34 -0.56
CA GLY A 120 -6.28 -1.86 -0.64
C GLY A 120 -6.62 -2.49 -1.98
N GLU A 121 -5.74 -3.33 -2.52
CA GLU A 121 -6.07 -4.16 -3.66
C GLU A 121 -7.12 -5.20 -3.26
N THR A 122 -8.22 -5.31 -4.02
CA THR A 122 -9.38 -6.12 -3.63
C THR A 122 -9.34 -7.50 -4.25
N TRP A 123 -9.44 -8.51 -3.40
CA TRP A 123 -9.47 -9.93 -3.74
C TRP A 123 -10.82 -10.52 -3.32
N ILE A 124 -11.32 -11.48 -4.08
CA ILE A 124 -12.59 -12.18 -3.85
C ILE A 124 -12.36 -13.68 -3.71
N ARG A 125 -13.08 -14.32 -2.79
CA ARG A 125 -13.09 -15.77 -2.63
C ARG A 125 -13.72 -16.44 -3.85
N ASP A 126 -13.13 -17.53 -4.33
CA ASP A 126 -13.71 -18.32 -5.41
C ASP A 126 -14.88 -19.16 -4.89
N GLY A 127 -16.05 -19.04 -5.53
CA GLY A 127 -17.26 -19.74 -5.10
C GLY A 127 -17.23 -21.26 -5.29
N LYS A 128 -16.32 -21.79 -6.13
CA LYS A 128 -16.14 -23.24 -6.34
C LYS A 128 -14.97 -23.79 -5.51
N ASN A 129 -13.99 -22.96 -5.19
CA ASN A 129 -12.83 -23.31 -4.38
C ASN A 129 -12.63 -22.27 -3.26
N PRO A 130 -13.22 -22.47 -2.07
CA PRO A 130 -13.16 -21.51 -0.96
C PRO A 130 -11.75 -21.19 -0.44
N VAL A 131 -10.77 -22.04 -0.73
CA VAL A 131 -9.35 -21.83 -0.37
C VAL A 131 -8.66 -20.87 -1.35
N MET A 132 -9.22 -20.69 -2.55
CA MET A 132 -8.65 -19.84 -3.58
C MET A 132 -9.24 -18.43 -3.54
N TRP A 133 -8.35 -17.45 -3.50
CA TRP A 133 -8.70 -16.04 -3.61
C TRP A 133 -8.15 -15.48 -4.92
N ARG A 134 -8.92 -14.59 -5.55
CA ARG A 134 -8.59 -14.03 -6.86
C ARG A 134 -8.68 -12.52 -6.85
N LEU A 135 -7.75 -11.86 -7.54
CA LEU A 135 -7.77 -10.41 -7.74
C LEU A 135 -9.06 -10.00 -8.47
N HIS A 136 -9.85 -9.16 -7.81
CA HIS A 136 -11.14 -8.68 -8.29
C HIS A 136 -11.08 -7.22 -8.75
N LYS A 137 -10.32 -6.38 -8.04
CA LYS A 137 -10.17 -4.95 -8.37
C LYS A 137 -8.81 -4.43 -7.95
N LEU A 138 -8.18 -3.66 -8.84
CA LEU A 138 -6.88 -3.03 -8.58
C LEU A 138 -6.99 -1.94 -7.52
N ALA A 139 -5.93 -1.77 -6.73
CA ALA A 139 -5.87 -0.71 -5.74
C ALA A 139 -6.09 0.67 -6.37
N PRO A 140 -6.82 1.60 -5.73
CA PRO A 140 -7.09 2.93 -6.28
C PRO A 140 -5.83 3.74 -6.55
N ASN A 141 -4.80 3.56 -5.72
CA ASN A 141 -3.53 4.27 -5.84
C ASN A 141 -2.59 3.66 -6.90
N ASP A 142 -2.88 2.46 -7.40
CA ASP A 142 -2.11 1.86 -8.49
C ASP A 142 -2.54 2.42 -9.85
N ARG A 143 -2.08 3.63 -10.14
CA ARG A 143 -2.40 4.33 -11.39
C ARG A 143 -1.66 3.74 -12.59
N TRP A 144 -0.60 2.96 -12.37
CA TRP A 144 0.24 2.46 -13.45
C TRP A 144 -0.53 1.63 -14.48
N PHE A 145 -1.31 0.65 -14.01
CA PHE A 145 -2.16 -0.16 -14.89
C PHE A 145 -3.16 0.69 -15.68
N ARG A 146 -3.55 1.85 -15.16
CA ARG A 146 -4.56 2.76 -15.73
C ARG A 146 -3.98 3.88 -16.61
N VAL A 147 -2.65 4.02 -16.62
CA VAL A 147 -1.90 5.06 -17.37
C VAL A 147 -1.15 4.44 -18.57
N ALA A 148 -1.04 3.12 -18.62
CA ALA A 148 -0.38 2.41 -19.72
C ALA A 148 -1.17 2.54 -21.04
N GLU A 149 -0.91 3.61 -21.80
CA GLU A 149 -0.71 3.42 -23.23
C GLU A 149 0.39 2.35 -23.35
N LEU A 150 0.01 1.13 -23.74
CA LEU A 150 0.96 0.05 -24.01
C LEU A 150 2.10 0.62 -24.86
N PRO A 151 3.38 0.50 -24.46
CA PRO A 151 4.47 0.98 -25.30
C PRO A 151 4.34 0.33 -26.67
N LYS A 152 4.13 1.15 -27.70
CA LYS A 152 4.00 0.68 -29.09
C LYS A 152 5.23 -0.16 -29.41
N LYS A 153 5.03 -1.40 -29.87
CA LYS A 153 6.09 -2.32 -30.32
C LYS A 153 7.11 -1.55 -31.17
N ILE A 154 8.31 -1.35 -30.65
CA ILE A 154 9.43 -0.84 -31.44
C ILE A 154 9.98 -2.02 -32.25
N LYS A 155 10.06 -1.83 -33.57
CA LYS A 155 10.57 -2.82 -34.51
C LYS A 155 12.03 -3.14 -34.14
N LYS A 156 12.35 -4.42 -33.97
CA LYS A 156 13.72 -4.90 -33.80
C LYS A 156 14.55 -4.44 -35.01
N ALA A 157 15.52 -3.56 -34.78
CA ALA A 157 16.64 -3.43 -35.69
C ALA A 157 17.56 -4.64 -35.46
N VAL A 158 17.67 -5.43 -36.51
CA VAL A 158 18.49 -6.64 -36.62
C VAL A 158 19.96 -6.25 -36.49
N ALA A 159 20.66 -6.83 -35.52
CA ALA A 159 22.10 -7.03 -35.60
C ALA A 159 22.38 -8.49 -35.22
N THR A 160 22.65 -9.26 -36.27
CA THR A 160 22.90 -10.68 -36.29
C THR A 160 24.35 -10.99 -35.91
N LYS A 161 24.54 -12.14 -35.26
CA LYS A 161 25.77 -12.97 -35.13
C LYS A 161 26.80 -12.53 -34.08
N ASN A 162 27.47 -13.41 -33.33
CA ASN A 162 27.38 -14.86 -33.09
C ASN A 162 28.37 -15.22 -31.94
N GLY A 163 28.07 -16.28 -31.18
CA GLY A 163 29.02 -17.18 -30.47
C GLY A 163 29.69 -16.61 -29.22
N SER A 164 29.27 -16.98 -28.01
CA SER A 164 29.56 -18.24 -27.28
C SER A 164 30.98 -18.28 -26.68
N ASP A 165 31.01 -18.25 -25.34
CA ASP A 165 31.83 -19.07 -24.44
C ASP A 165 32.43 -18.24 -23.28
N GLU A 166 31.84 -18.40 -22.10
CA GLU A 166 32.55 -18.24 -20.81
C GLU A 166 33.47 -19.48 -20.60
N PRO A 167 34.52 -19.46 -19.75
CA PRO A 167 34.57 -18.72 -18.48
C PRO A 167 35.92 -18.13 -18.05
N GLY A 168 35.86 -17.23 -17.06
CA GLY A 168 36.90 -17.11 -16.04
C GLY A 168 37.72 -15.82 -16.04
N GLY A 169 37.95 -15.30 -14.83
CA GLY A 169 39.02 -14.34 -14.55
C GLY A 169 38.52 -12.97 -14.09
N ALA A 170 38.62 -12.74 -12.79
CA ALA A 170 38.51 -11.41 -12.21
C ALA A 170 39.60 -10.50 -12.80
N GLU A 171 39.23 -9.44 -13.52
CA GLU A 171 40.17 -8.36 -13.79
C GLU A 171 39.49 -6.99 -13.88
N LYS A 172 40.11 -6.04 -13.17
CA LYS A 172 39.72 -4.67 -12.87
C LYS A 172 39.22 -3.91 -14.11
N SER A 173 37.93 -3.56 -14.16
CA SER A 173 37.41 -2.67 -15.20
C SER A 173 37.88 -1.23 -14.93
N ARG A 174 38.85 -0.79 -15.74
CA ARG A 174 39.21 0.62 -15.88
C ARG A 174 37.96 1.39 -16.31
N PHE A 175 37.52 2.34 -15.49
CA PHE A 175 36.59 3.39 -15.92
C PHE A 175 37.15 4.04 -17.19
N LYS A 176 36.49 3.85 -18.33
CA LYS A 176 36.71 4.68 -19.52
C LYS A 176 36.14 6.06 -19.22
N PHE A 177 36.99 6.96 -18.76
CA PHE A 177 36.72 8.39 -18.88
C PHE A 177 36.63 8.69 -20.37
N ALA A 178 35.43 9.07 -20.83
CA ALA A 178 35.26 9.67 -22.14
C ALA A 178 36.15 10.92 -22.17
N SER A 179 37.21 10.87 -22.99
CA SER A 179 38.07 12.01 -23.25
C SER A 179 37.22 13.15 -23.79
N LEU A 180 37.07 14.21 -22.99
CA LEU A 180 36.47 15.47 -23.43
C LEU A 180 37.35 16.01 -24.57
N LYS A 181 36.78 16.13 -25.77
CA LYS A 181 37.46 16.86 -26.84
C LYS A 181 37.69 18.29 -26.36
N ALA A 182 38.94 18.74 -26.40
CA ALA A 182 39.33 20.09 -26.06
C ALA A 182 38.55 21.09 -26.97
N GLY A 183 37.65 21.88 -26.37
CA GLY A 183 36.92 22.95 -27.07
C GLY A 183 35.47 23.19 -26.63
N GLU A 184 34.82 22.27 -25.90
CA GLU A 184 33.44 22.50 -25.46
C GLU A 184 33.38 23.42 -24.23
N LYS A 185 32.83 24.63 -24.41
CA LYS A 185 32.57 25.57 -23.31
C LYS A 185 31.46 25.03 -22.40
N TYR A 186 31.71 25.01 -21.11
CA TYR A 186 30.72 24.62 -20.10
C TYR A 186 29.48 25.53 -20.17
N SER A 187 28.32 24.95 -20.48
CA SER A 187 27.03 25.66 -20.42
C SER A 187 26.29 25.29 -19.11
N PRO A 188 25.98 26.27 -18.25
CA PRO A 188 25.23 26.06 -17.00
C PRO A 188 23.71 26.01 -17.22
N ALA A 189 23.22 26.25 -18.44
CA ALA A 189 21.78 26.30 -18.72
C ALA A 189 21.10 24.95 -18.41
N GLY A 190 20.07 24.98 -17.55
CA GLY A 190 19.30 23.81 -17.14
C GLY A 190 19.96 22.91 -16.10
N LYS A 191 21.16 23.26 -15.61
CA LYS A 191 21.86 22.53 -14.55
C LYS A 191 21.68 23.26 -13.21
N ARG A 192 21.63 22.50 -12.12
CA ARG A 192 21.56 23.04 -10.75
C ARG A 192 22.79 23.90 -10.47
N ASP A 193 22.57 25.08 -9.88
CA ASP A 193 23.65 25.97 -9.44
C ASP A 193 24.52 25.26 -8.38
N PRO A 194 25.82 25.03 -8.64
CA PRO A 194 26.71 24.36 -7.71
C PRO A 194 27.04 25.20 -6.47
N PHE A 195 26.70 26.49 -6.47
CA PHE A 195 26.98 27.41 -5.36
C PHE A 195 25.76 27.70 -4.48
N LYS A 196 24.57 27.22 -4.85
CA LYS A 196 23.41 27.23 -3.94
C LYS A 196 23.52 26.10 -2.92
N SER A 197 23.51 26.45 -1.63
CA SER A 197 23.50 25.49 -0.54
C SER A 197 22.21 24.65 -0.57
N LEU A 198 22.30 23.40 -0.11
CA LEU A 198 21.14 22.50 -0.02
C LEU A 198 20.03 23.08 0.87
N ILE A 199 20.39 23.79 1.93
CA ILE A 199 19.47 24.37 2.92
C ILE A 199 18.72 25.57 2.33
N ALA A 200 19.39 26.41 1.52
CA ALA A 200 18.74 27.53 0.86
C ALA A 200 17.68 27.06 -0.16
N PHE A 201 17.90 25.90 -0.79
CA PHE A 201 16.91 25.26 -1.66
C PHE A 201 15.68 24.75 -0.87
N GLU A 202 15.86 24.21 0.33
CA GLU A 202 14.75 23.80 1.20
C GLU A 202 13.92 24.99 1.71
N LEU A 203 14.56 26.13 1.99
CA LEU A 203 13.90 27.35 2.43
C LEU A 203 13.09 28.03 1.31
N ASP A 204 13.63 28.09 0.09
CA ASP A 204 12.91 28.62 -1.09
C ASP A 204 11.70 27.74 -1.49
N LEU A 205 11.73 26.44 -1.18
CA LEU A 205 10.59 25.53 -1.34
C LEU A 205 9.54 25.70 -0.23
N GLY A 206 9.94 26.18 0.95
CA GLY A 206 9.13 26.24 2.17
C GLY A 206 7.81 27.03 2.08
N SER A 207 7.74 28.05 1.22
CA SER A 207 6.58 28.95 1.11
C SER A 207 5.45 28.44 0.20
N ASN A 208 5.67 27.36 -0.56
CA ASN A 208 4.69 26.78 -1.49
C ASN A 208 4.44 25.27 -1.26
N LEU A 209 4.87 24.73 -0.12
CA LEU A 209 4.64 23.31 0.18
C LEU A 209 3.19 23.08 0.63
N PRO A 210 2.54 21.98 0.19
CA PRO A 210 1.20 21.62 0.65
C PRO A 210 1.20 21.57 2.19
N GLU A 211 0.33 22.34 2.85
CA GLU A 211 0.14 22.16 4.29
C GLU A 211 -0.33 20.73 4.57
N VAL A 212 0.20 20.14 5.65
CA VAL A 212 -0.15 18.79 6.14
C VAL A 212 -1.65 18.67 6.42
N CYS A 213 -2.29 19.81 6.68
CA CYS A 213 -3.66 19.94 7.16
C CYS A 213 -4.58 20.46 6.06
N ASP A 214 -5.80 19.90 5.97
CA ASP A 214 -6.84 20.41 5.09
C ASP A 214 -7.15 21.89 5.39
N GLN A 215 -6.79 22.81 4.48
CA GLN A 215 -6.97 24.25 4.68
C GLN A 215 -8.44 24.71 4.68
N GLY A 216 -9.37 23.83 4.29
CA GLY A 216 -10.80 24.14 4.19
C GLY A 216 -11.60 23.88 5.47
N ARG A 217 -10.99 23.34 6.54
CA ARG A 217 -11.69 23.02 7.79
C ARG A 217 -11.27 23.94 8.95
N PRO A 218 -12.18 24.25 9.89
CA PRO A 218 -11.78 24.85 11.15
C PRO A 218 -10.82 23.89 11.89
N ARG A 219 -9.71 24.43 12.40
CA ARG A 219 -8.76 23.67 13.21
C ARG A 219 -9.34 23.45 14.60
N ASP A 220 -9.24 22.22 15.09
CA ASP A 220 -9.53 21.87 16.47
C ASP A 220 -8.48 22.50 17.41
N LEU A 221 -8.88 22.79 18.65
CA LEU A 221 -8.03 23.48 19.63
C LEU A 221 -6.69 22.76 19.87
N LEU A 222 -6.68 21.44 19.83
CA LEU A 222 -5.50 20.61 20.09
C LEU A 222 -4.52 20.53 18.91
N GLU A 223 -4.87 21.07 17.74
CA GLU A 223 -3.99 21.11 16.57
C GLU A 223 -2.91 22.19 16.65
N GLY A 224 -3.05 23.15 17.58
CA GLY A 224 -2.01 24.14 17.86
C GLY A 224 -0.80 23.56 18.58
N TYR A 225 -0.97 22.40 19.23
CA TYR A 225 0.05 21.76 20.07
C TYR A 225 0.83 20.71 19.30
N ASP A 226 2.06 20.45 19.72
CA ASP A 226 2.82 19.31 19.19
C ASP A 226 2.29 18.00 19.78
N LEU A 227 2.21 16.92 19.00
CA LEU A 227 1.64 15.67 19.49
C LEU A 227 2.41 15.13 20.69
N ALA A 228 3.74 15.22 20.64
CA ALA A 228 4.61 14.75 21.72
C ALA A 228 4.43 15.52 23.04
N SER A 229 3.88 16.74 22.98
CA SER A 229 3.58 17.56 24.16
C SER A 229 2.24 17.24 24.81
N LEU A 230 1.35 16.55 24.08
CA LEU A 230 0.04 16.15 24.57
C LEU A 230 0.15 14.88 25.40
N LYS A 231 -0.54 14.85 26.54
CA LYS A 231 -0.55 13.70 27.45
C LYS A 231 -1.95 13.11 27.55
N LEU A 232 -2.07 11.78 27.53
CA LEU A 232 -3.32 11.11 27.87
C LEU A 232 -3.43 11.03 29.39
N SER A 233 -4.37 11.79 29.96
CA SER A 233 -4.63 11.88 31.40
C SER A 233 -5.69 10.88 31.85
N GLY A 234 -6.65 10.54 30.99
CA GLY A 234 -7.70 9.59 31.35
C GLY A 234 -8.54 9.13 30.17
N VAL A 235 -9.30 8.04 30.38
CA VAL A 235 -10.26 7.51 29.40
C VAL A 235 -11.58 7.28 30.12
N ILE A 236 -12.65 7.88 29.60
CA ILE A 236 -13.99 7.83 30.17
C ILE A 236 -14.84 6.94 29.27
N GLN A 237 -15.38 5.86 29.83
CA GLN A 237 -16.31 4.97 29.12
C GLN A 237 -17.74 5.48 29.32
N VAL A 238 -18.42 5.83 28.23
CA VAL A 238 -19.84 6.20 28.24
C VAL A 238 -20.65 5.23 27.38
N ALA A 239 -21.97 5.16 27.59
CA ALA A 239 -22.86 4.24 26.87
C ALA A 239 -22.82 4.40 25.33
N GLY A 240 -22.33 5.54 24.83
CA GLY A 240 -22.16 5.84 23.40
C GLY A 240 -20.73 5.78 22.86
N GLY A 241 -19.75 5.29 23.63
CA GLY A 241 -18.35 5.13 23.21
C GLY A 241 -17.32 5.56 24.24
N SER A 242 -16.03 5.47 23.88
CA SER A 242 -14.93 5.94 24.71
C SER A 242 -14.62 7.42 24.45
N LEU A 243 -14.39 8.19 25.51
CA LEU A 243 -13.83 9.55 25.46
C LEU A 243 -12.42 9.51 26.04
N ALA A 244 -11.50 10.31 25.51
CA ALA A 244 -10.18 10.50 26.11
C ALA A 244 -10.05 11.92 26.67
N LEU A 245 -9.35 12.04 27.78
CA LEU A 245 -8.94 13.31 28.37
C LEU A 245 -7.48 13.55 28.01
N ILE A 246 -7.23 14.54 27.16
CA ILE A 246 -5.90 14.95 26.74
C ILE A 246 -5.50 16.22 27.49
N GLU A 247 -4.36 16.18 28.15
CA GLU A 247 -3.76 17.32 28.81
C GLU A 247 -2.75 18.00 27.88
N THR A 248 -2.84 19.32 27.80
CA THR A 248 -1.90 20.19 27.08
C THR A 248 -0.70 20.55 27.97
N PRO A 249 0.44 20.98 27.40
CA PRO A 249 1.57 21.46 28.18
C PRO A 249 1.24 22.65 29.10
N ASP A 250 0.14 23.35 28.85
CA ASP A 250 -0.38 24.44 29.69
C ASP A 250 -1.16 23.94 30.93
N GLY A 251 -1.23 22.62 31.13
CA GLY A 251 -1.97 21.98 32.23
C GLY A 251 -3.49 21.95 32.05
N LYS A 252 -4.00 22.33 30.88
CA LYS A 252 -5.44 22.29 30.56
C LYS A 252 -5.82 20.95 29.94
N GLY A 253 -6.83 20.31 30.50
CA GLY A 253 -7.42 19.06 29.99
C GLY A 253 -8.57 19.31 29.01
N TYR A 254 -8.57 18.60 27.89
CA TYR A 254 -9.59 18.63 26.85
C TYR A 254 -10.12 17.24 26.58
N THR A 255 -11.44 17.10 26.46
CA THR A 255 -12.08 15.82 26.11
C THR A 255 -12.15 15.66 24.61
N VAL A 256 -11.72 14.49 24.12
CA VAL A 256 -11.69 14.16 22.69
C VAL A 256 -12.45 12.87 22.40
N ARG A 257 -12.88 12.73 21.14
CA ARG A 257 -13.64 11.61 20.59
C ARG A 257 -12.93 11.03 19.36
N PRO A 258 -13.21 9.77 18.99
CA PRO A 258 -12.78 9.23 17.72
C PRO A 258 -13.24 10.14 16.56
N GLY A 259 -12.32 10.44 15.64
CA GLY A 259 -12.55 11.32 14.50
C GLY A 259 -12.14 12.79 14.67
N MET A 260 -11.87 13.25 15.91
CA MET A 260 -11.30 14.59 16.15
C MET A 260 -9.81 14.65 15.81
N TYR A 261 -9.29 15.86 15.60
CA TYR A 261 -7.90 16.10 15.24
C TYR A 261 -7.10 16.72 16.39
N LEU A 262 -5.81 16.39 16.43
CA LEU A 262 -4.87 16.87 17.43
C LEU A 262 -3.45 16.84 16.87
N GLY A 263 -2.57 17.67 17.43
CA GLY A 263 -1.20 17.79 16.92
C GLY A 263 -1.08 18.70 15.69
N LYS A 264 0.07 19.37 15.55
CA LYS A 264 0.40 20.22 14.38
C LYS A 264 0.42 19.47 13.05
N SER A 265 0.59 18.15 13.09
CA SER A 265 0.60 17.25 11.93
C SER A 265 -0.79 16.75 11.53
N CYS A 266 -1.86 17.37 12.05
CA CYS A 266 -3.25 16.96 11.81
C CYS A 266 -3.51 15.49 12.13
N GLY A 267 -3.04 15.04 13.29
CA GLY A 267 -3.26 13.70 13.79
C GLY A 267 -4.73 13.42 14.04
N LYS A 268 -5.32 12.46 13.32
CA LYS A 268 -6.73 12.08 13.51
C LYS A 268 -6.83 10.96 14.55
N ILE A 269 -7.71 11.11 15.52
CA ILE A 269 -7.99 10.01 16.47
C ILE A 269 -8.73 8.90 15.74
N LYS A 270 -8.11 7.73 15.65
CA LYS A 270 -8.68 6.53 15.04
C LYS A 270 -9.51 5.75 16.06
N GLU A 271 -8.96 5.57 17.26
CA GLU A 271 -9.56 4.74 18.30
C GLU A 271 -9.09 5.19 19.69
N ILE A 272 -9.98 5.04 20.67
CA ILE A 272 -9.72 5.34 22.08
C ILE A 272 -9.92 4.06 22.87
N GLU A 273 -8.81 3.52 23.36
CA GLU A 273 -8.74 2.32 24.17
C GLU A 273 -8.57 2.65 25.65
N ARG A 274 -8.74 1.66 26.53
CA ARG A 274 -8.70 1.87 28.00
C ARG A 274 -7.41 2.52 28.51
N HIS A 275 -6.28 2.27 27.85
CA HIS A 275 -4.95 2.70 28.32
C HIS A 275 -4.14 3.46 27.26
N PHE A 276 -4.70 3.70 26.08
CA PHE A 276 -4.01 4.45 25.04
C PHE A 276 -4.99 5.00 24.00
N VAL A 277 -4.57 6.01 23.28
CA VAL A 277 -5.27 6.56 22.12
C VAL A 277 -4.43 6.33 20.88
N ILE A 278 -5.04 5.83 19.81
CA ILE A 278 -4.39 5.66 18.50
C ILE A 278 -4.69 6.90 17.65
N VAL A 279 -3.61 7.55 17.20
CA VAL A 279 -3.65 8.76 16.38
C VAL A 279 -2.96 8.47 15.06
N GLU A 280 -3.60 8.84 13.95
CA GLU A 280 -3.04 8.73 12.60
C GLU A 280 -2.50 10.10 12.18
N GLU A 281 -1.18 10.26 12.17
CA GLU A 281 -0.49 11.50 11.81
C GLU A 281 0.09 11.46 10.39
N GLN A 282 0.19 12.62 9.74
CA GLN A 282 0.93 12.77 8.50
C GLN A 282 2.26 13.47 8.77
N ILE A 283 3.35 12.71 8.74
CA ILE A 283 4.70 13.24 8.93
C ILE A 283 5.26 13.65 7.56
N ARG A 284 5.69 14.91 7.47
CA ARG A 284 6.42 15.40 6.32
C ARG A 284 7.85 14.86 6.34
N GLU A 285 8.26 14.22 5.25
CA GLU A 285 9.61 13.72 5.05
C GLU A 285 10.19 14.31 3.76
N THR A 286 11.41 14.85 3.86
CA THR A 286 12.08 15.52 2.75
C THR A 286 13.14 14.60 2.16
N GLY A 287 13.04 14.30 0.87
CA GLY A 287 14.04 13.53 0.14
C GLY A 287 14.63 14.28 -1.05
N VAL A 288 15.62 13.66 -1.70
CA VAL A 288 16.40 14.24 -2.81
C VAL A 288 15.55 14.72 -3.99
N ARG A 289 14.34 14.16 -4.17
CA ARG A 289 13.40 14.48 -5.26
C ARG A 289 12.19 15.32 -4.83
N GLY A 290 12.10 15.74 -3.56
CA GLY A 290 11.02 16.57 -3.05
C GLY A 290 10.49 16.14 -1.68
N VAL A 291 9.42 16.80 -1.25
CA VAL A 291 8.75 16.57 0.03
C VAL A 291 7.59 15.59 -0.14
N TYR A 292 7.51 14.58 0.71
CA TYR A 292 6.42 13.60 0.75
C TYR A 292 5.82 13.50 2.16
N PHE A 293 4.56 13.08 2.26
CA PHE A 293 3.88 12.88 3.55
C PHE A 293 3.70 11.39 3.79
N ASN A 294 4.15 10.92 4.94
CA ASN A 294 4.00 9.55 5.39
C ASN A 294 2.97 9.50 6.52
N THR A 295 1.97 8.65 6.37
CA THR A 295 1.01 8.40 7.44
C THR A 295 1.62 7.43 8.47
N VAL A 296 1.65 7.85 9.73
CA VAL A 296 2.19 7.08 10.85
C VAL A 296 1.11 6.96 11.92
N GLU A 297 0.93 5.74 12.45
CA GLU A 297 0.07 5.52 13.61
C GLU A 297 0.90 5.72 14.88
N THR A 298 0.57 6.76 15.65
CA THR A 298 1.19 7.10 16.93
C THR A 298 0.24 6.72 18.06
N SER A 299 0.76 6.03 19.08
CA SER A 299 -0.02 5.69 20.28
C SER A 299 0.35 6.62 21.45
N ILE A 300 -0.64 7.33 21.99
CA ILE A 300 -0.48 8.09 23.23
C ILE A 300 -0.94 7.20 24.37
N LYS A 301 0.00 6.73 25.18
CA LYS A 301 -0.31 5.86 26.34
C LYS A 301 -0.75 6.69 27.53
N LEU A 302 -1.68 6.13 28.29
CA LEU A 302 -2.11 6.64 29.58
C LEU A 302 -0.91 6.53 30.52
N ARG A 303 -0.56 7.63 31.19
CA ARG A 303 0.52 7.64 32.20
C ARG A 303 -0.12 7.68 33.59
N PRO A 304 -0.20 6.54 34.29
CA PRO A 304 -0.83 6.48 35.61
C PRO A 304 0.02 7.09 36.75
N GLU A 305 1.27 7.48 36.48
CA GLU A 305 2.31 7.72 37.51
C GLU A 305 2.66 9.21 37.78
N GLU A 306 1.93 10.18 37.22
CA GLU A 306 2.22 11.63 37.41
C GLU A 306 1.19 12.35 38.32
N GLY A 307 0.45 11.63 39.17
CA GLY A 307 -0.52 12.17 40.12
C GLY A 307 -0.54 11.44 41.45
#